data_AF-A0A1F6QVY4-F1
#
_entry.id   AF-A0A1F6QVY4-F1
#
_cell.length_a   1.000
_cell.length_b   1.000
_cell.length_c   1.000
_cell.angle_alpha   90.00
_cell.angle_beta   90.00
_cell.angle_gamma   90.00
#
_symmetry.space_group_name_H-M   'P 1'
#
loop_
_entity.id
_entity.type
_entity.pdbx_description
1 polymer ?
#
loop_
_entity_poly.entity_id
_entity_poly.type
_entity_poly.pdbx_seq_one_letter_code
_entity_poly.pdbx_strand_id
1 'polypeptide(L)'
;MKKQVLLIAVFLIVMAMSSQVYAQQNYWHSSDRYGVELDGEGDAFVVAILTFEGLKENTNIYNVNLQIPGTGINVLKAIQTTDSYYSSQGSYQQGQSSFITYSLNELSDSTIINLNLKTSIIPNQRTIVVLIYQSQSIAKQALNGLEFNFQTIKDSNAMIRDVGANVYVPSNMQLKGKPNFNIQYSPSVLAGTFSATASVSYDKMSEYISYYRQSSQFSAQNLDPGESFTVKGIYGDNIFLLYIYEILELIVAILFAILVFKHFRLTSRIKNSFKLKNNVAPVQKIKSTTHGAEFSWTRVSIAGVGSGFLYIIASLLIQFLTGLFQSFSSFSYLFPLVIILYIIIFLLPVIALFAPAVYLAKTFSWKEGLLCFIFGVITTVILLFVIATMFPVNSPIYY
;
A
#
# COMPACT_ATOMS: atom_id res chain seq x y z
N MET A 1 4.03 -13.87 45.75
CA MET A 1 4.93 -14.93 45.25
C MET A 1 4.25 -15.98 44.36
N LYS A 2 3.20 -16.71 44.78
CA LYS A 2 2.61 -17.81 43.96
C LYS A 2 2.17 -17.41 42.53
N LYS A 3 1.62 -16.20 42.33
CA LYS A 3 1.18 -15.71 41.00
C LYS A 3 2.35 -15.35 40.06
N GLN A 4 3.48 -14.89 40.60
CA GLN A 4 4.67 -14.55 39.80
C GLN A 4 5.40 -15.82 39.33
N VAL A 5 5.45 -16.86 40.17
CA VAL A 5 6.01 -18.17 39.79
C VAL A 5 5.19 -18.83 38.68
N LEU A 6 3.86 -18.73 38.74
CA LEU A 6 2.97 -19.22 37.68
C LEU A 6 3.21 -18.50 36.35
N LEU A 7 3.35 -17.17 36.38
CA LEU A 7 3.57 -16.37 35.17
C LEU A 7 4.93 -16.67 34.51
N ILE A 8 5.98 -16.86 35.32
CA ILE A 8 7.30 -17.27 34.84
C ILE A 8 7.26 -18.70 34.26
N ALA A 9 6.54 -19.63 34.90
CA ALA A 9 6.38 -20.99 34.39
C ALA A 9 5.63 -21.02 33.05
N VAL A 10 4.55 -20.25 32.91
CA VAL A 10 3.80 -20.13 31.64
C VAL A 10 4.70 -19.51 30.56
N PHE A 11 5.46 -18.48 30.89
CA PHE A 11 6.39 -17.84 29.94
C PHE A 11 7.50 -18.80 29.48
N LEU A 12 8.06 -19.60 30.39
CA LEU A 12 9.05 -20.64 30.06
C LEU A 12 8.45 -21.77 29.22
N ILE A 13 7.20 -22.16 29.46
CA ILE A 13 6.49 -23.16 28.64
C ILE A 13 6.25 -22.62 27.23
N VAL A 14 5.83 -21.35 27.08
CA VAL A 14 5.65 -20.71 25.78
C VAL A 14 6.97 -20.62 25.01
N MET A 15 8.08 -20.27 25.67
CA MET A 15 9.42 -20.26 25.08
C MET A 15 9.92 -21.67 24.71
N ALA A 16 9.64 -22.68 25.54
CA ALA A 16 10.01 -24.06 25.25
C ALA A 16 9.22 -24.61 24.05
N MET A 17 7.95 -24.23 23.93
CA MET A 17 7.10 -24.63 22.80
C MET A 17 7.50 -23.97 21.48
N SER A 18 7.96 -22.71 21.47
CA SER A 18 8.42 -22.07 20.23
C SER A 18 9.71 -22.70 19.68
N SER A 19 10.64 -23.14 20.53
CA SER A 19 11.88 -23.80 20.09
C SER A 19 11.68 -25.18 19.42
N GLN A 20 10.58 -25.88 19.71
CA GLN A 20 10.28 -27.19 19.11
C GLN A 20 9.81 -27.09 17.66
N VAL A 21 9.20 -25.97 17.25
CA VAL A 21 8.71 -25.75 15.87
C VAL A 21 9.88 -25.62 14.88
N TYR A 22 11.00 -25.05 15.31
CA TYR A 22 12.22 -24.94 14.49
C TYR A 22 12.98 -26.26 14.34
N ALA A 23 12.82 -27.21 15.27
CA ALA A 23 13.63 -28.42 15.33
C ALA A 23 13.23 -29.52 14.32
N GLN A 24 12.12 -29.37 13.60
CA GLN A 24 11.62 -30.38 12.65
C GLN A 24 11.77 -29.99 11.17
N GLN A 25 12.24 -28.79 10.85
CA GLN A 25 12.37 -28.35 9.46
C GLN A 25 13.63 -28.95 8.82
N ASN A 26 13.45 -29.66 7.70
CA ASN A 26 14.58 -30.22 6.95
C ASN A 26 15.22 -29.18 6.01
N TYR A 27 14.47 -28.12 5.66
CA TYR A 27 14.87 -27.02 4.79
C TYR A 27 14.06 -25.75 5.11
N TRP A 28 14.50 -24.61 4.59
CA TRP A 28 13.71 -23.38 4.53
C TRP A 28 13.65 -22.82 3.11
N HIS A 29 12.79 -21.84 2.88
CA HIS A 29 12.84 -20.97 1.72
C HIS A 29 13.68 -19.74 2.07
N SER A 30 14.84 -19.62 1.42
CA SER A 30 15.80 -18.55 1.69
C SER A 30 15.43 -17.22 1.04
N SER A 31 14.80 -17.25 -0.14
CA SER A 31 14.41 -16.08 -0.93
C SER A 31 13.48 -16.47 -2.07
N ASP A 32 12.17 -16.31 -1.87
CA ASP A 32 11.17 -16.56 -2.90
C ASP A 32 10.82 -15.30 -3.67
N ARG A 33 10.64 -15.41 -4.99
CA ARG A 33 10.31 -14.29 -5.87
C ARG A 33 9.16 -14.65 -6.80
N TYR A 34 8.22 -13.72 -6.94
CA TYR A 34 7.02 -13.90 -7.75
C TYR A 34 6.91 -12.79 -8.79
N GLY A 35 6.71 -13.17 -10.04
CA GLY A 35 6.21 -12.31 -11.10
C GLY A 35 4.78 -12.67 -11.40
N VAL A 36 3.85 -11.73 -11.19
CA VAL A 36 2.42 -11.93 -11.39
C VAL A 36 1.96 -10.98 -12.48
N GLU A 37 1.61 -11.51 -13.63
CA GLU A 37 1.04 -10.75 -14.74
C GLU A 37 -0.47 -11.00 -14.77
N LEU A 38 -1.23 -9.98 -14.39
CA LEU A 38 -2.69 -9.98 -14.43
C LEU A 38 -3.14 -9.74 -15.86
N ASP A 39 -4.21 -10.42 -16.28
CA ASP A 39 -4.84 -10.16 -17.57
C ASP A 39 -6.08 -9.25 -17.44
N GLY A 40 -6.76 -9.00 -18.55
CA GLY A 40 -7.97 -8.18 -18.56
C GLY A 40 -9.26 -8.90 -18.14
N GLU A 41 -9.19 -10.21 -17.89
CA GLU A 41 -10.34 -11.06 -17.56
C GLU A 41 -10.35 -11.48 -16.08
N GLY A 42 -9.26 -11.21 -15.37
CA GLY A 42 -9.09 -11.48 -13.95
C GLY A 42 -8.30 -12.75 -13.65
N ASP A 43 -7.68 -13.35 -14.65
CA ASP A 43 -6.71 -14.42 -14.48
C ASP A 43 -5.31 -13.83 -14.30
N ALA A 44 -4.38 -14.66 -13.84
CA ALA A 44 -2.99 -14.28 -13.75
C ALA A 44 -2.07 -15.37 -14.30
N PHE A 45 -1.02 -14.92 -14.97
CA PHE A 45 0.16 -15.72 -15.26
C PHE A 45 1.20 -15.48 -14.17
N VAL A 46 1.72 -16.54 -13.57
CA VAL A 46 2.64 -16.45 -12.44
C VAL A 46 3.93 -17.21 -12.74
N VAL A 47 5.05 -16.53 -12.49
CA VAL A 47 6.35 -17.18 -12.35
C VAL A 47 6.81 -17.08 -10.92
N ALA A 48 6.89 -18.22 -10.25
CA ALA A 48 7.40 -18.36 -8.90
C ALA A 48 8.81 -18.95 -8.95
N ILE A 49 9.77 -18.24 -8.36
CA ILE A 49 11.15 -18.68 -8.17
C ILE A 49 11.28 -18.98 -6.68
N LEU A 50 11.34 -20.27 -6.34
CA LEU A 50 11.43 -20.78 -4.99
C LEU A 50 12.88 -21.18 -4.70
N THR A 51 13.47 -20.62 -3.64
CA THR A 51 14.88 -20.89 -3.31
C THR A 51 14.97 -21.68 -2.02
N PHE A 52 15.05 -22.99 -2.12
CA PHE A 52 15.21 -23.89 -0.99
C PHE A 52 16.65 -23.93 -0.51
N GLU A 53 16.86 -23.99 0.80
CA GLU A 53 18.18 -24.22 1.40
C GLU A 53 18.05 -25.28 2.49
N GLY A 54 18.84 -26.35 2.38
CA GLY A 54 18.78 -27.50 3.29
C GLY A 54 19.40 -27.18 4.64
N LEU A 55 18.75 -27.60 5.72
CA LEU A 55 19.16 -27.29 7.10
C LEU A 55 19.81 -28.47 7.81
N LYS A 56 19.31 -29.69 7.60
CA LYS A 56 19.65 -30.84 8.42
C LYS A 56 20.61 -31.80 7.73
N GLU A 57 21.75 -32.06 8.36
CA GLU A 57 22.71 -33.05 7.90
C GLU A 57 22.05 -34.42 7.70
N ASN A 58 22.36 -35.09 6.58
CA ASN A 58 21.88 -36.44 6.20
C ASN A 58 20.39 -36.59 5.84
N THR A 59 19.65 -35.50 5.58
CA THR A 59 18.32 -35.59 4.93
C THR A 59 18.38 -35.12 3.48
N ASN A 60 18.26 -36.06 2.54
CA ASN A 60 18.11 -35.76 1.12
C ASN A 60 16.62 -35.65 0.78
N ILE A 61 16.18 -34.46 0.39
CA ILE A 61 14.77 -34.20 0.09
C ILE A 61 14.57 -34.20 -1.41
N TYR A 62 13.85 -35.19 -1.92
CA TYR A 62 13.52 -35.32 -3.34
C TYR A 62 12.09 -34.89 -3.64
N ASN A 63 11.22 -34.81 -2.64
CA ASN A 63 9.82 -34.48 -2.82
C ASN A 63 9.48 -33.25 -1.99
N VAL A 64 8.88 -32.25 -2.64
CA VAL A 64 8.43 -31.02 -2.00
C VAL A 64 6.95 -30.85 -2.29
N ASN A 65 6.15 -30.69 -1.23
CA ASN A 65 4.71 -30.52 -1.34
C ASN A 65 4.38 -29.07 -1.02
N LEU A 66 3.84 -28.37 -2.01
CA LEU A 66 3.50 -26.96 -1.89
C LEU A 66 2.00 -26.77 -2.12
N GLN A 67 1.42 -25.75 -1.50
CA GLN A 67 0.03 -25.38 -1.71
C GLN A 67 -0.02 -24.04 -2.43
N ILE A 68 -0.54 -24.03 -3.65
CA ILE A 68 -0.78 -22.83 -4.46
C ILE A 68 -2.19 -22.33 -4.11
N PRO A 69 -2.35 -21.16 -3.48
CA PRO A 69 -3.68 -20.61 -3.19
C PRO A 69 -4.40 -20.21 -4.49
N GLY A 70 -5.72 -20.41 -4.51
CA GLY A 70 -6.55 -20.15 -5.69
C GLY A 70 -7.04 -21.42 -6.38
N THR A 71 -7.95 -21.23 -7.33
CA THR A 71 -8.61 -22.31 -8.09
C THR A 71 -8.21 -22.26 -9.55
N GLY A 72 -8.38 -23.37 -10.28
CA GLY A 72 -8.05 -23.43 -11.71
C GLY A 72 -6.56 -23.24 -11.98
N ILE A 73 -5.70 -23.81 -11.13
CA ILE A 73 -4.26 -23.71 -11.28
C ILE A 73 -3.79 -24.64 -12.41
N ASN A 74 -3.26 -24.05 -13.48
CA ASN A 74 -2.67 -24.78 -14.60
C ASN A 74 -1.15 -24.60 -14.61
N VAL A 75 -0.41 -25.60 -14.17
CA VAL A 75 1.05 -25.56 -14.17
C VAL A 75 1.57 -25.86 -15.57
N LEU A 76 2.26 -24.89 -16.16
CA LEU A 76 2.80 -24.98 -17.51
C LEU A 76 4.18 -25.63 -17.50
N LYS A 77 5.04 -25.24 -16.55
CA LYS A 77 6.41 -25.74 -16.43
C LYS A 77 6.86 -25.76 -14.97
N ALA A 78 7.64 -26.78 -14.61
CA ALA A 78 8.37 -26.87 -13.36
C ALA A 78 9.84 -27.21 -13.69
N ILE A 79 10.76 -26.37 -13.23
CA ILE A 79 12.18 -26.46 -13.55
C ILE A 79 12.97 -26.43 -12.26
N GLN A 80 13.96 -27.30 -12.13
CA GLN A 80 14.95 -27.24 -11.07
C GLN A 80 16.28 -26.75 -11.64
N THR A 81 16.88 -25.78 -10.96
CA THR A 81 18.22 -25.26 -11.25
C THR A 81 19.11 -25.47 -10.04
N THR A 82 20.26 -26.11 -10.24
CA THR A 82 21.33 -26.15 -9.24
C THR A 82 22.14 -24.88 -9.32
N ASP A 83 22.52 -24.29 -8.19
CA ASP A 83 23.38 -23.11 -8.19
C ASP A 83 24.75 -23.46 -8.80
N SER A 84 25.31 -22.51 -9.56
CA SER A 84 26.69 -22.63 -10.05
C SER A 84 27.64 -22.70 -8.86
N TYR A 85 28.56 -23.67 -8.87
CA TYR A 85 29.54 -23.82 -7.80
C TYR A 85 30.95 -23.88 -8.36
N TYR A 86 31.90 -23.43 -7.55
CA TYR A 86 33.31 -23.71 -7.80
C TYR A 86 33.61 -25.11 -7.30
N SER A 87 34.04 -25.98 -8.21
CA SER A 87 34.57 -27.29 -7.83
C SER A 87 35.78 -27.12 -6.90
N SER A 88 36.10 -28.16 -6.12
CA SER A 88 37.31 -28.20 -5.27
C SER A 88 38.62 -28.02 -6.06
N GLN A 89 38.56 -28.11 -7.39
CA GLN A 89 39.66 -27.88 -8.33
C GLN A 89 39.68 -26.46 -8.92
N GLY A 90 38.82 -25.55 -8.45
CA GLY A 90 38.76 -24.15 -8.88
C GLY A 90 38.04 -23.89 -10.20
N SER A 91 37.49 -24.92 -10.86
CA SER A 91 36.69 -24.75 -12.07
C SER A 91 35.26 -24.33 -11.74
N TYR A 92 34.78 -23.26 -12.40
CA TYR A 92 33.38 -22.82 -12.35
C TYR A 92 32.50 -23.81 -13.10
N GLN A 93 31.59 -24.46 -12.38
CA GLN A 93 30.56 -25.31 -12.97
C GLN A 93 29.28 -24.49 -13.08
N GLN A 94 28.79 -24.32 -14.31
CA GLN A 94 27.53 -23.64 -14.55
C GLN A 94 26.39 -24.51 -14.02
N GLY A 95 25.49 -23.89 -13.25
CA GLY A 95 24.28 -24.52 -12.75
C GLY A 95 23.50 -25.21 -13.87
N GLN A 96 23.13 -26.47 -13.67
CA GLN A 96 22.34 -27.22 -14.64
C GLN A 96 20.87 -27.02 -14.34
N SER A 97 20.09 -26.68 -15.38
CA SER A 97 18.64 -26.57 -15.30
C SER A 97 17.99 -27.79 -15.92
N SER A 98 16.95 -28.32 -15.28
CA SER A 98 16.26 -29.52 -15.75
C SER A 98 14.78 -29.49 -15.39
N PHE A 99 13.93 -29.92 -16.33
CA PHE A 99 12.51 -30.12 -16.03
C PHE A 99 12.32 -31.19 -14.97
N ILE A 100 11.44 -30.91 -14.00
CA ILE A 100 11.04 -31.84 -12.95
C ILE A 100 9.61 -32.31 -13.17
N THR A 101 9.30 -33.50 -12.67
CA THR A 101 7.93 -34.03 -12.74
C THR A 101 7.13 -33.52 -11.54
N TYR A 102 5.83 -33.35 -11.72
CA TYR A 102 4.94 -32.89 -10.67
C TYR A 102 3.58 -33.59 -10.78
N SER A 103 2.83 -33.58 -9.68
CA SER A 103 1.43 -33.98 -9.63
C SER A 103 0.60 -32.90 -8.95
N LEU A 104 -0.65 -32.76 -9.37
CA LEU A 104 -1.58 -31.77 -8.83
C LEU A 104 -2.73 -32.47 -8.12
N ASN A 105 -3.15 -31.90 -7.00
CA ASN A 105 -4.36 -32.28 -6.28
C ASN A 105 -5.16 -31.01 -5.97
N GLU A 106 -6.25 -30.80 -6.70
CA GLU A 106 -7.10 -29.63 -6.57
C GLU A 106 -7.98 -29.73 -5.31
N LEU A 107 -8.00 -28.65 -4.54
CA LEU A 107 -8.88 -28.42 -3.40
C LEU A 107 -9.90 -27.33 -3.75
N SER A 108 -10.84 -27.06 -2.85
CA SER A 108 -11.89 -26.06 -3.08
C SER A 108 -11.38 -24.63 -3.23
N ASP A 109 -10.23 -24.30 -2.63
CA ASP A 109 -9.68 -22.94 -2.53
C ASP A 109 -8.18 -22.86 -2.87
N SER A 110 -7.57 -23.97 -3.24
CA SER A 110 -6.13 -24.12 -3.41
C SER A 110 -5.80 -25.36 -4.23
N THR A 111 -4.56 -25.49 -4.69
CA THR A 111 -4.05 -26.68 -5.37
C THR A 111 -2.77 -27.14 -4.69
N ILE A 112 -2.72 -28.40 -4.26
CA ILE A 112 -1.49 -29.01 -3.77
C ILE A 112 -0.68 -29.48 -4.98
N ILE A 113 0.56 -29.03 -5.09
CA ILE A 113 1.54 -29.50 -6.06
C ILE A 113 2.61 -30.32 -5.34
N ASN A 114 2.79 -31.56 -5.77
CA ASN A 114 3.90 -32.41 -5.31
C ASN A 114 4.97 -32.41 -6.39
N LEU A 115 6.14 -31.87 -6.07
CA LEU A 115 7.29 -31.74 -6.95
C LEU A 115 8.27 -32.88 -6.70
N ASN A 116 8.64 -33.61 -7.76
CA ASN A 116 9.68 -34.64 -7.70
C ASN A 116 10.99 -34.07 -8.26
N LEU A 117 11.85 -33.61 -7.35
CA LEU A 117 13.15 -33.02 -7.67
C LEU A 117 14.09 -34.06 -8.28
N LYS A 118 14.87 -33.64 -9.29
CA LYS A 118 15.92 -34.48 -9.91
C LYS A 118 17.15 -34.59 -9.02
N THR A 119 17.53 -33.49 -8.38
CA THR A 119 18.58 -33.45 -7.37
C THR A 119 17.95 -33.15 -6.02
N SER A 120 18.40 -33.83 -4.96
CA SER A 120 17.87 -33.55 -3.63
C SER A 120 18.27 -32.17 -3.14
N ILE A 121 17.47 -31.57 -2.27
CA ILE A 121 17.90 -30.43 -1.45
C ILE A 121 18.93 -30.97 -0.45
N ILE A 122 20.17 -30.48 -0.53
CA ILE A 122 21.31 -30.91 0.29
C ILE A 122 21.60 -29.84 1.36
N PRO A 123 22.10 -30.22 2.56
CA PRO A 123 22.41 -29.28 3.62
C PRO A 123 23.40 -28.21 3.18
N ASN A 124 23.13 -26.95 3.57
CA ASN A 124 23.95 -25.77 3.25
C ASN A 124 24.09 -25.49 1.74
N GLN A 125 23.22 -26.07 0.89
CA GLN A 125 23.17 -25.79 -0.53
C GLN A 125 21.81 -25.24 -0.93
N ARG A 126 21.83 -24.33 -1.91
CA ARG A 126 20.63 -23.74 -2.48
C ARG A 126 20.16 -24.55 -3.67
N THR A 127 18.86 -24.83 -3.69
CA THR A 127 18.16 -25.44 -4.81
C THR A 127 17.09 -24.47 -5.26
N ILE A 128 17.13 -24.08 -6.53
CA ILE A 128 16.14 -23.17 -7.09
C ILE A 128 15.12 -24.00 -7.86
N VAL A 129 13.83 -23.77 -7.59
CA VAL A 129 12.75 -24.29 -8.41
C VAL A 129 11.99 -23.12 -9.02
N VAL A 130 11.79 -23.18 -10.33
CA VAL A 130 10.96 -22.23 -11.06
C VAL A 130 9.67 -22.92 -11.46
N LEU A 131 8.56 -22.40 -10.94
CA LEU A 131 7.21 -22.80 -11.32
C LEU A 131 6.59 -21.73 -12.19
N ILE A 132 6.05 -22.14 -13.32
CA ILE A 132 5.34 -21.28 -14.25
C ILE A 132 3.93 -21.84 -14.33
N TYR A 133 2.94 -21.06 -13.92
CA TYR A 133 1.55 -21.49 -13.87
C TYR A 133 0.59 -20.35 -14.19
N GLN A 134 -0.61 -20.73 -14.61
CA GLN A 134 -1.76 -19.83 -14.70
C GLN A 134 -2.67 -20.07 -13.51
N SER A 135 -3.29 -19.02 -13.00
CA SER A 135 -4.26 -19.08 -11.93
C SER A 135 -5.48 -18.26 -12.33
N GLN A 136 -6.65 -18.90 -12.24
CA GLN A 136 -7.89 -18.33 -12.73
C GLN A 136 -8.57 -17.49 -11.65
N SER A 137 -9.27 -16.44 -12.07
CA SER A 137 -10.15 -15.63 -11.21
C SER A 137 -9.44 -15.06 -9.96
N ILE A 138 -8.15 -14.71 -10.07
CA ILE A 138 -7.40 -14.00 -9.03
C ILE A 138 -7.95 -12.59 -8.82
N ALA A 139 -8.43 -11.96 -9.89
CA ALA A 139 -9.08 -10.67 -9.84
C ALA A 139 -10.59 -10.78 -10.07
N LYS A 140 -11.34 -9.93 -9.37
CA LYS A 140 -12.79 -9.86 -9.45
C LYS A 140 -13.22 -8.48 -9.91
N GLN A 141 -14.25 -8.45 -10.74
CA GLN A 141 -14.84 -7.19 -11.19
C GLN A 141 -15.41 -6.41 -9.99
N ALA A 142 -14.90 -5.20 -9.81
CA ALA A 142 -15.39 -4.19 -8.89
C ALA A 142 -15.90 -2.98 -9.70
N LEU A 143 -16.56 -2.04 -9.01
CA LEU A 143 -17.08 -0.82 -9.62
C LEU A 143 -15.96 0.10 -10.17
N ASN A 144 -14.77 0.01 -9.58
CA ASN A 144 -13.60 0.84 -9.87
C ASN A 144 -12.48 0.08 -10.61
N GLY A 145 -12.80 -1.03 -11.29
CA GLY A 145 -11.84 -1.86 -12.02
C GLY A 145 -11.88 -3.32 -11.55
N LEU A 146 -10.76 -4.02 -11.69
CA LEU A 146 -10.56 -5.40 -11.25
C LEU A 146 -9.76 -5.39 -9.94
N GLU A 147 -10.34 -5.91 -8.87
CA GLU A 147 -9.67 -6.06 -7.57
C GLU A 147 -9.02 -7.44 -7.51
N PHE A 148 -7.70 -7.49 -7.37
CA PHE A 148 -6.94 -8.73 -7.25
C PHE A 148 -6.49 -9.00 -5.83
N ASN A 149 -6.39 -10.28 -5.50
CA ASN A 149 -5.86 -10.77 -4.23
C ASN A 149 -4.94 -11.97 -4.50
N PHE A 150 -3.67 -11.68 -4.74
CA PHE A 150 -2.66 -12.69 -4.98
C PHE A 150 -2.06 -13.17 -3.66
N GLN A 151 -1.95 -14.49 -3.47
CA GLN A 151 -1.26 -15.10 -2.34
C GLN A 151 -0.10 -15.95 -2.85
N THR A 152 1.05 -15.84 -2.20
CA THR A 152 2.21 -16.66 -2.52
C THR A 152 1.97 -18.12 -2.17
N ILE A 153 2.77 -18.99 -2.77
CA ILE A 153 2.74 -20.43 -2.48
C ILE A 153 3.08 -20.66 -1.01
N LYS A 154 2.35 -21.59 -0.38
CA LYS A 154 2.55 -22.02 1.00
C LYS A 154 3.35 -23.31 1.04
N ASP A 155 4.23 -23.42 2.03
CA ASP A 155 4.88 -24.68 2.38
C ASP A 155 4.64 -24.96 3.87
N SER A 156 3.91 -26.03 4.17
CA SER A 156 3.60 -26.41 5.56
C SER A 156 4.80 -27.01 6.31
N ASN A 157 5.89 -27.35 5.60
CA ASN A 157 7.07 -28.00 6.16
C ASN A 157 8.27 -27.07 6.32
N ALA A 158 8.18 -25.83 5.83
CA ALA A 158 9.31 -24.91 5.77
C ALA A 158 8.90 -23.46 6.02
N MET A 159 9.74 -22.72 6.73
CA MET A 159 9.61 -21.26 6.86
C MET A 159 10.05 -20.54 5.58
N ILE A 160 9.49 -19.35 5.35
CA ILE A 160 9.92 -18.46 4.26
C ILE A 160 10.60 -17.24 4.84
N ARG A 161 11.93 -17.18 4.74
CA ARG A 161 12.74 -16.09 5.28
C ARG A 161 12.48 -14.77 4.59
N ASP A 162 12.40 -14.79 3.27
CA ASP A 162 12.23 -13.59 2.46
C ASP A 162 11.40 -13.94 1.23
N VAL A 163 10.36 -13.16 1.01
CA VAL A 163 9.47 -13.33 -0.14
C VAL A 163 9.19 -11.98 -0.77
N GLY A 164 9.20 -11.96 -2.10
CA GLY A 164 8.96 -10.75 -2.87
C GLY A 164 8.05 -11.01 -4.06
N ALA A 165 7.16 -10.07 -4.35
CA ALA A 165 6.22 -10.16 -5.46
C ALA A 165 6.24 -8.87 -6.28
N ASN A 166 6.22 -9.04 -7.60
CA ASN A 166 6.04 -7.99 -8.59
C ASN A 166 4.74 -8.24 -9.32
N VAL A 167 3.85 -7.24 -9.34
CA VAL A 167 2.57 -7.33 -10.06
C VAL A 167 2.63 -6.45 -11.29
N TYR A 168 2.23 -7.01 -12.42
CA TYR A 168 2.17 -6.40 -13.73
C TYR A 168 0.74 -6.49 -14.24
N VAL A 169 0.31 -5.45 -14.95
CA VAL A 169 -0.99 -5.38 -15.63
C VAL A 169 -0.72 -5.21 -17.13
N PRO A 170 -1.69 -5.38 -18.04
CA PRO A 170 -1.49 -5.17 -19.47
C PRO A 170 -1.21 -3.69 -19.82
N SER A 171 -0.58 -3.42 -20.97
CA SER A 171 -0.17 -2.06 -21.37
C SER A 171 -1.30 -1.04 -21.52
N ASN A 172 -2.53 -1.49 -21.73
CA ASN A 172 -3.74 -0.67 -21.82
C ASN A 172 -4.46 -0.50 -20.48
N MET A 173 -3.89 -1.02 -19.38
CA MET A 173 -4.43 -0.95 -18.03
C MET A 173 -3.44 -0.30 -17.07
N GLN A 174 -3.96 0.15 -15.93
CA GLN A 174 -3.20 0.86 -14.90
C GLN A 174 -3.44 0.23 -13.54
N LEU A 175 -2.37 0.09 -12.76
CA LEU A 175 -2.43 -0.36 -11.38
C LEU A 175 -2.64 0.85 -10.46
N LYS A 176 -3.68 0.82 -9.63
CA LYS A 176 -4.01 1.91 -8.69
C LYS A 176 -2.85 2.17 -7.74
N GLY A 177 -2.53 3.45 -7.52
CA GLY A 177 -1.44 3.89 -6.66
C GLY A 177 -0.04 3.80 -7.29
N LYS A 178 0.08 3.40 -8.55
CA LYS A 178 1.34 3.50 -9.31
C LYS A 178 1.15 4.30 -10.58
N PRO A 179 2.03 5.26 -10.89
CA PRO A 179 2.03 5.90 -12.21
C PRO A 179 2.35 4.84 -13.27
N ASN A 180 1.85 5.05 -14.50
CA ASN A 180 2.17 4.23 -15.67
C ASN A 180 3.67 4.01 -15.78
N PHE A 181 4.17 2.89 -15.26
CA PHE A 181 5.46 2.40 -15.69
C PHE A 181 5.23 1.94 -17.12
N ASN A 182 5.82 2.66 -18.07
CA ASN A 182 6.05 2.14 -19.41
C ASN A 182 7.09 1.02 -19.27
N ILE A 183 6.69 -0.08 -18.64
CA ILE A 183 7.41 -1.33 -18.68
C ILE A 183 7.26 -1.72 -20.13
N GLN A 184 8.31 -1.51 -20.92
CA GLN A 184 8.40 -2.17 -22.20
C GLN A 184 8.33 -3.66 -21.91
N TYR A 185 7.12 -4.22 -22.01
CA TYR A 185 6.93 -5.62 -22.27
C TYR A 185 7.90 -5.91 -23.39
N SER A 186 8.90 -6.75 -23.17
CA SER A 186 9.42 -7.50 -24.30
C SER A 186 8.37 -8.59 -24.51
N PRO A 187 7.35 -8.38 -25.37
CA PRO A 187 6.28 -9.34 -25.56
C PRO A 187 6.84 -10.64 -26.19
N SER A 188 8.10 -10.57 -26.66
CA SER A 188 8.84 -11.65 -27.28
C SER A 188 9.31 -12.74 -26.32
N VAL A 189 9.36 -12.51 -25.00
CA VAL A 189 9.96 -13.49 -24.07
C VAL A 189 8.94 -14.55 -23.64
N LEU A 190 7.73 -14.16 -23.22
CA LEU A 190 6.66 -15.11 -22.88
C LEU A 190 6.18 -15.88 -24.11
N ALA A 191 5.94 -15.21 -25.24
CA ALA A 191 5.60 -15.84 -26.51
C ALA A 191 6.70 -16.82 -27.02
N GLY A 192 7.97 -16.50 -26.79
CA GLY A 192 9.11 -17.37 -27.11
C GLY A 192 9.23 -18.59 -26.19
N THR A 193 8.71 -18.51 -24.96
CA THR A 193 8.77 -19.58 -23.95
C THR A 193 7.75 -20.70 -24.25
N PHE A 194 6.63 -20.38 -24.91
CA PHE A 194 5.65 -21.36 -25.37
C PHE A 194 6.08 -22.14 -26.62
N SER A 195 6.99 -21.58 -27.43
CA SER A 195 7.35 -22.14 -28.75
C SER A 195 8.69 -22.90 -28.78
N ALA A 196 9.49 -22.85 -27.72
CA ALA A 196 10.84 -23.44 -27.73
C ALA A 196 10.87 -24.90 -27.26
N THR A 197 11.30 -25.80 -28.16
CA THR A 197 11.80 -27.14 -27.84
C THR A 197 12.88 -27.08 -26.75
N ALA A 198 12.94 -28.13 -25.93
CA ALA A 198 13.60 -28.20 -24.62
C ALA A 198 15.02 -27.62 -24.49
N SER A 199 15.83 -27.53 -25.55
CA SER A 199 17.21 -27.03 -25.48
C SER A 199 17.36 -25.52 -25.69
N VAL A 200 16.45 -24.85 -26.41
CA VAL A 200 16.57 -23.41 -26.75
C VAL A 200 15.92 -22.50 -25.69
N SER A 201 15.20 -23.08 -24.72
CA SER A 201 14.41 -22.34 -23.71
C SER A 201 15.18 -21.99 -22.43
N TYR A 202 16.33 -22.59 -22.13
CA TYR A 202 16.98 -22.45 -20.82
C TYR A 202 17.79 -21.15 -20.66
N ASP A 203 18.53 -20.72 -21.68
CA ASP A 203 19.34 -19.49 -21.59
C ASP A 203 18.47 -18.25 -21.39
N LYS A 204 17.37 -18.14 -22.15
CA LYS A 204 16.36 -17.07 -21.98
C LYS A 204 15.63 -17.16 -20.65
N MET A 205 15.44 -18.36 -20.10
CA MET A 205 14.85 -18.54 -18.78
C MET A 205 15.81 -18.09 -17.67
N SER A 206 17.11 -18.34 -17.81
CA SER A 206 18.11 -17.86 -16.85
C SER A 206 18.21 -16.33 -16.82
N GLU A 207 18.04 -15.67 -17.97
CA GLU A 207 17.89 -14.21 -18.08
C GLU A 207 16.61 -13.73 -17.37
N TYR A 208 15.50 -14.47 -17.51
CA TYR A 208 14.24 -14.19 -16.80
C TYR A 208 14.41 -14.33 -15.27
N ILE A 209 15.00 -15.43 -14.81
CA ILE A 209 15.33 -15.65 -13.38
C ILE A 209 16.18 -14.48 -12.86
N SER A 210 17.13 -13.99 -13.66
CA SER A 210 17.98 -12.85 -13.30
C SER A 210 17.21 -11.53 -13.22
N TYR A 211 16.24 -11.31 -14.10
CA TYR A 211 15.39 -10.10 -14.11
C TYR A 211 14.49 -10.03 -12.86
N TYR A 212 13.82 -11.13 -12.50
CA TYR A 212 12.92 -11.17 -11.34
C TYR A 212 13.64 -11.15 -9.98
N ARG A 213 14.96 -11.33 -9.97
CA ARG A 213 15.79 -11.13 -8.76
C ARG A 213 16.07 -9.66 -8.47
N GLN A 214 15.88 -8.76 -9.44
CA GLN A 214 16.21 -7.34 -9.28
C GLN A 214 15.02 -6.57 -8.71
N SER A 215 14.94 -6.56 -7.38
CA SER A 215 13.94 -5.86 -6.55
C SER A 215 12.49 -6.35 -6.67
N SER A 216 11.83 -6.42 -5.52
CA SER A 216 10.40 -6.74 -5.44
C SER A 216 9.63 -5.49 -5.07
N GLN A 217 8.52 -5.24 -5.76
CA GLN A 217 7.60 -4.14 -5.50
C GLN A 217 6.93 -4.28 -4.13
N PHE A 218 6.71 -5.53 -3.71
CA PHE A 218 6.12 -5.91 -2.43
C PHE A 218 6.97 -7.01 -1.82
N SER A 219 7.22 -6.97 -0.51
CA SER A 219 8.03 -8.00 0.17
C SER A 219 7.57 -8.24 1.59
N ALA A 220 7.84 -9.43 2.10
CA ALA A 220 7.68 -9.81 3.50
C ALA A 220 8.82 -10.75 3.92
N GLN A 221 9.01 -10.89 5.23
CA GLN A 221 10.08 -11.70 5.80
C GLN A 221 9.56 -12.57 6.95
N ASN A 222 10.26 -13.69 7.17
CA ASN A 222 10.03 -14.63 8.28
C ASN A 222 8.58 -15.12 8.39
N LEU A 223 8.02 -15.63 7.29
CA LEU A 223 6.73 -16.31 7.32
C LEU A 223 6.89 -17.68 7.96
N ASP A 224 5.96 -18.01 8.86
CA ASP A 224 5.90 -19.31 9.51
C ASP A 224 5.43 -20.41 8.52
N PRO A 225 5.69 -21.70 8.82
CA PRO A 225 5.25 -22.79 7.95
C PRO A 225 3.74 -22.75 7.70
N GLY A 226 3.34 -22.82 6.43
CA GLY A 226 1.96 -22.74 5.98
C GLY A 226 1.40 -21.32 5.82
N GLU A 227 2.15 -20.27 6.19
CA GLU A 227 1.76 -18.90 5.91
C GLU A 227 2.01 -18.50 4.45
N SER A 228 1.28 -17.48 3.99
CA SER A 228 1.44 -16.91 2.64
C SER A 228 1.50 -15.40 2.70
N PHE A 229 2.38 -14.81 1.91
CA PHE A 229 2.38 -13.38 1.66
C PHE A 229 1.25 -13.02 0.70
N THR A 230 0.49 -11.97 1.03
CA THR A 230 -0.69 -11.56 0.26
C THR A 230 -0.49 -10.17 -0.33
N VAL A 231 -0.68 -10.04 -1.64
CA VAL A 231 -0.65 -8.77 -2.38
C VAL A 231 -2.04 -8.46 -2.92
N LYS A 232 -2.58 -7.30 -2.54
CA LYS A 232 -3.89 -6.82 -2.99
C LYS A 232 -3.73 -5.52 -3.76
N GLY A 233 -4.63 -5.29 -4.70
CA GLY A 233 -4.70 -4.03 -5.43
C GLY A 233 -5.87 -3.99 -6.39
N ILE A 234 -6.00 -2.87 -7.09
CA ILE A 234 -7.06 -2.65 -8.09
C ILE A 234 -6.39 -2.17 -9.36
N TYR A 235 -6.81 -2.68 -10.50
CA TYR A 235 -6.34 -2.23 -11.81
C TYR A 235 -7.49 -2.06 -12.78
N GLY A 236 -7.29 -1.24 -13.81
CA GLY A 236 -8.31 -1.00 -14.82
C GLY A 236 -7.80 -0.16 -15.98
N ASP A 237 -8.58 -0.09 -17.04
CA ASP A 237 -8.31 0.70 -18.24
C ASP A 237 -8.61 2.20 -18.06
N ASN A 238 -9.54 2.54 -17.16
CA ASN A 238 -9.99 3.91 -16.93
C ASN A 238 -9.50 4.47 -15.59
N ILE A 239 -8.57 5.43 -15.67
CA ILE A 239 -8.01 6.09 -14.49
C ILE A 239 -9.09 6.81 -13.64
N PHE A 240 -10.10 7.42 -14.25
CA PHE A 240 -11.16 8.10 -13.49
C PHE A 240 -12.00 7.10 -12.70
N LEU A 241 -12.29 5.94 -13.30
CA LEU A 241 -13.04 4.88 -12.63
C LEU A 241 -12.21 4.30 -11.47
N LEU A 242 -10.90 4.13 -11.68
CA LEU A 242 -9.96 3.60 -10.69
C LEU A 242 -9.92 4.43 -9.40
N TYR A 243 -10.05 5.75 -9.55
CA TYR A 243 -10.08 6.74 -8.46
C TYR A 243 -11.49 7.31 -8.19
N ILE A 244 -12.57 6.58 -8.56
CA ILE A 244 -13.93 7.11 -8.46
C ILE A 244 -14.32 7.49 -7.03
N TYR A 245 -13.88 6.71 -6.04
CA TYR A 245 -14.15 7.00 -4.63
C TYR A 245 -13.44 8.29 -4.19
N GLU A 246 -12.17 8.45 -4.55
CA GLU A 246 -11.39 9.66 -4.27
C GLU A 246 -11.96 10.89 -4.97
N ILE A 247 -12.47 10.74 -6.19
CA ILE A 247 -13.15 11.82 -6.93
C ILE A 247 -14.48 12.18 -6.26
N LEU A 248 -15.28 11.19 -5.83
CA LEU A 248 -16.54 11.44 -5.12
C LEU A 248 -16.31 12.15 -3.79
N GLU A 249 -15.28 11.75 -3.03
CA GLU A 249 -14.87 12.44 -1.80
C GLU A 249 -14.50 13.90 -2.07
N LEU A 250 -13.73 14.17 -3.13
CA LEU A 250 -13.39 15.53 -3.54
C LEU A 250 -14.63 16.36 -3.90
N ILE A 251 -15.58 15.79 -4.65
CA ILE A 251 -16.83 16.48 -5.02
C ILE A 251 -17.66 16.81 -3.77
N VAL A 252 -17.82 15.85 -2.85
CA VAL A 252 -18.55 16.06 -1.59
C VAL A 252 -17.87 17.17 -0.77
N ALA A 253 -16.55 17.17 -0.68
CA ALA A 253 -15.79 18.22 0.00
C ALA A 253 -16.02 19.61 -0.63
N ILE A 254 -16.02 19.71 -1.96
CA ILE A 254 -16.28 20.96 -2.69
C ILE A 254 -17.71 21.46 -2.45
N LEU A 255 -18.71 20.57 -2.56
CA LEU A 255 -20.12 20.93 -2.33
C LEU A 255 -20.34 21.43 -0.90
N PHE A 256 -19.72 20.75 0.07
CA PHE A 256 -19.76 21.17 1.46
C PHE A 256 -19.14 22.57 1.64
N ALA A 257 -17.99 22.84 1.04
CA ALA A 257 -17.35 24.15 1.07
C ALA A 257 -18.24 25.25 0.45
N ILE A 258 -18.91 24.97 -0.67
CA ILE A 258 -19.86 25.90 -1.31
C ILE A 258 -21.06 26.19 -0.41
N LEU A 259 -21.63 25.17 0.24
CA LEU A 259 -22.76 25.34 1.16
C LEU A 259 -22.39 26.22 2.36
N VAL A 260 -21.23 25.96 2.97
CA VAL A 260 -20.69 26.78 4.06
C VAL A 260 -20.47 28.22 3.59
N PHE A 261 -19.88 28.42 2.41
CA PHE A 261 -19.65 29.75 1.85
C PHE A 261 -20.95 30.50 1.56
N LYS A 262 -21.95 29.83 0.97
CA LYS A 262 -23.26 30.41 0.68
C LYS A 262 -23.99 30.79 1.97
N HIS A 263 -23.94 29.94 2.99
CA HIS A 263 -24.51 30.22 4.31
C HIS A 263 -23.88 31.45 4.95
N PHE A 264 -22.55 31.59 4.87
CA PHE A 264 -21.80 32.75 5.37
C PHE A 264 -22.17 34.05 4.62
N ARG A 265 -22.36 33.97 3.29
CA ARG A 265 -22.75 35.13 2.48
C ARG A 265 -24.19 35.58 2.75
N LEU A 266 -25.12 34.64 2.94
CA LEU A 266 -26.53 34.93 3.23
C LEU A 266 -26.72 35.55 4.62
N THR A 267 -26.08 35.01 5.64
CA THR A 267 -26.12 35.57 7.00
C THR A 267 -25.50 36.97 7.08
N SER A 268 -24.44 37.22 6.30
CA SER A 268 -23.84 38.56 6.17
C SER A 268 -24.78 39.57 5.49
N ARG A 269 -25.58 39.14 4.49
CA ARG A 269 -26.57 40.01 3.84
C ARG A 269 -27.75 40.34 4.76
N ILE A 270 -28.27 39.37 5.50
CA ILE A 270 -29.40 39.58 6.43
C ILE A 270 -29.01 40.56 7.54
N LYS A 271 -27.78 40.48 8.09
CA LYS A 271 -27.28 41.45 9.07
C LYS A 271 -27.19 42.88 8.51
N ASN A 272 -26.89 43.03 7.23
CA ASN A 272 -26.83 44.35 6.59
C ASN A 272 -28.23 44.91 6.26
N SER A 273 -29.20 44.06 5.94
CA SER A 273 -30.59 44.46 5.71
C SER A 273 -31.34 44.84 7.00
N PHE A 274 -31.03 44.21 8.13
CA PHE A 274 -31.63 44.58 9.43
C PHE A 274 -31.09 45.92 10.00
N LYS A 275 -29.90 46.36 9.58
CA LYS A 275 -29.38 47.69 9.95
C LYS A 275 -30.08 48.85 9.22
N LEU A 276 -30.74 48.59 8.09
CA LEU A 276 -31.42 49.62 7.31
C LEU A 276 -32.87 49.89 7.75
N LYS A 277 -33.48 49.02 8.57
CA LYS A 277 -34.89 49.16 8.99
C LYS A 277 -35.12 49.79 10.37
N ASN A 278 -34.05 50.06 11.13
CA ASN A 278 -34.12 50.67 12.47
C ASN A 278 -33.69 52.15 12.51
N ASN A 279 -33.67 52.86 11.38
CA ASN A 279 -33.55 54.32 11.37
C ASN A 279 -34.89 54.99 11.72
N VAL A 280 -35.36 54.80 12.95
CA VAL A 280 -36.14 55.83 13.65
C VAL A 280 -35.13 56.54 14.54
N ALA A 281 -34.99 57.85 14.30
CA ALA A 281 -33.94 58.69 14.87
C ALA A 281 -33.82 58.60 16.39
N PRO A 282 -32.59 58.72 16.92
CA PRO A 282 -32.42 59.79 17.90
C PRO A 282 -31.15 60.63 17.71
N VAL A 283 -31.38 61.93 17.85
CA VAL A 283 -30.54 63.02 18.36
C VAL A 283 -29.05 62.71 18.63
N GLN A 284 -28.23 63.53 17.98
CA GLN A 284 -26.78 63.65 18.10
C GLN A 284 -26.28 63.73 19.55
N LYS A 285 -25.18 63.03 19.83
CA LYS A 285 -24.02 63.59 20.54
C LYS A 285 -22.74 62.90 20.08
N ILE A 286 -21.82 63.70 19.55
CA ILE A 286 -20.47 63.31 19.15
C ILE A 286 -19.54 63.58 20.34
N LYS A 287 -18.77 62.57 20.76
CA LYS A 287 -17.33 62.68 21.08
C LYS A 287 -16.67 61.30 21.16
N SER A 288 -15.91 61.02 20.10
CA SER A 288 -14.72 60.15 19.99
C SER A 288 -14.38 59.17 21.12
N THR A 289 -14.54 57.88 20.81
CA THR A 289 -13.54 56.82 21.06
C THR A 289 -13.78 55.73 20.03
N THR A 290 -13.03 55.74 18.93
CA THR A 290 -12.85 54.56 18.08
C THR A 290 -12.10 53.52 18.91
N HIS A 291 -12.81 52.61 19.59
CA HIS A 291 -12.39 51.25 19.93
C HIS A 291 -13.50 50.54 20.71
N GLY A 292 -13.99 49.43 20.17
CA GLY A 292 -14.94 48.55 20.84
C GLY A 292 -16.28 48.46 20.12
N ALA A 293 -16.29 47.85 18.92
CA ALA A 293 -17.52 47.23 18.47
C ALA A 293 -17.98 46.24 19.55
N GLU A 294 -19.25 46.32 19.96
CA GLU A 294 -19.80 45.45 20.99
C GLU A 294 -19.53 43.97 20.67
N PHE A 295 -19.11 43.23 21.68
CA PHE A 295 -18.72 41.83 21.55
C PHE A 295 -19.82 40.99 20.90
N SER A 296 -19.50 40.15 19.91
CA SER A 296 -20.48 39.29 19.24
C SER A 296 -20.05 37.83 19.21
N TRP A 297 -20.71 37.00 20.03
CA TRP A 297 -20.60 35.55 19.98
C TRP A 297 -20.81 34.99 18.57
N THR A 298 -21.78 35.51 17.83
CA THR A 298 -22.04 35.04 16.47
C THR A 298 -20.86 35.25 15.52
N ARG A 299 -20.15 36.38 15.62
CA ARG A 299 -18.96 36.62 14.78
C ARG A 299 -17.85 35.62 15.12
N VAL A 300 -17.58 35.50 16.42
CA VAL A 300 -16.55 34.63 16.97
C VAL A 300 -16.79 33.17 16.59
N SER A 301 -18.00 32.65 16.81
CA SER A 301 -18.32 31.25 16.53
C SER A 301 -18.26 30.95 15.03
N ILE A 302 -18.81 31.82 14.17
CA ILE A 302 -18.79 31.56 12.73
C ILE A 302 -17.37 31.64 12.17
N ALA A 303 -16.60 32.67 12.56
CA ALA A 303 -15.21 32.81 12.11
C ALA A 303 -14.31 31.68 12.63
N GLY A 304 -14.52 31.24 13.87
CA GLY A 304 -13.79 30.12 14.45
C GLY A 304 -14.14 28.80 13.79
N VAL A 305 -15.43 28.46 13.66
CA VAL A 305 -15.84 27.23 12.94
C VAL A 305 -15.34 27.25 11.50
N GLY A 306 -15.45 28.40 10.83
CA GLY A 306 -14.95 28.58 9.46
C GLY A 306 -13.43 28.39 9.35
N SER A 307 -12.64 28.89 10.31
CA SER A 307 -11.19 28.71 10.33
C SER A 307 -10.80 27.24 10.53
N GLY A 308 -11.52 26.52 11.39
CA GLY A 308 -11.33 25.08 11.58
C GLY A 308 -11.60 24.27 10.31
N PHE A 309 -12.68 24.59 9.57
CA PHE A 309 -12.95 23.96 8.28
C PHE A 309 -11.89 24.28 7.22
N LEU A 310 -11.49 25.55 7.11
CA LEU A 310 -10.44 25.95 6.16
C LEU A 310 -9.11 25.26 6.48
N TYR A 311 -8.79 25.06 7.75
CA TYR A 311 -7.62 24.29 8.16
C TYR A 311 -7.69 22.85 7.64
N ILE A 312 -8.82 22.16 7.82
CA ILE A 312 -8.97 20.78 7.33
C ILE A 312 -8.86 20.71 5.81
N ILE A 313 -9.52 21.62 5.09
CA ILE A 313 -9.43 21.68 3.61
C ILE A 313 -7.98 21.94 3.19
N ALA A 314 -7.30 22.88 3.83
CA ALA A 314 -5.90 23.15 3.55
C ALA A 314 -5.05 21.90 3.79
N SER A 315 -5.21 21.20 4.91
CA SER A 315 -4.49 19.97 5.24
C SER A 315 -4.74 18.84 4.25
N LEU A 316 -5.98 18.63 3.79
CA LEU A 316 -6.29 17.65 2.74
C LEU A 316 -5.65 18.02 1.42
N LEU A 317 -5.65 19.31 1.05
CA LEU A 317 -4.96 19.81 -0.13
C LEU A 317 -3.44 19.56 -0.02
N ILE A 318 -2.83 19.77 1.16
CA ILE A 318 -1.42 19.41 1.40
C ILE A 318 -1.21 17.94 1.10
N GLN A 319 -2.01 17.05 1.68
CA GLN A 319 -1.84 15.62 1.53
C GLN A 319 -1.94 15.17 0.06
N PHE A 320 -2.93 15.70 -0.66
CA PHE A 320 -3.09 15.46 -2.10
C PHE A 320 -1.88 15.95 -2.90
N LEU A 321 -1.44 17.19 -2.67
CA LEU A 321 -0.28 17.77 -3.35
C LEU A 321 0.99 16.99 -3.03
N THR A 322 1.22 16.60 -1.77
CA THR A 322 2.34 15.76 -1.36
C THR A 322 2.35 14.42 -2.09
N GLY A 323 1.20 13.77 -2.27
CA GLY A 323 1.10 12.54 -3.07
C GLY A 323 1.48 12.74 -4.53
N LEU A 324 1.04 13.85 -5.15
CA LEU A 324 1.49 14.23 -6.49
C LEU A 324 3.00 14.45 -6.52
N PHE A 325 3.58 15.15 -5.53
CA PHE A 325 5.02 15.43 -5.49
C PHE A 325 5.90 14.20 -5.25
N GLN A 326 5.45 13.23 -4.44
CA GLN A 326 6.17 11.96 -4.30
C GLN A 326 6.31 11.26 -5.65
N SER A 327 5.31 11.37 -6.52
CA SER A 327 5.36 10.84 -7.89
C SER A 327 6.38 11.58 -8.79
N PHE A 328 6.73 12.83 -8.48
CA PHE A 328 7.73 13.63 -9.21
C PHE A 328 9.14 13.58 -8.57
N SER A 329 9.31 12.93 -7.41
CA SER A 329 10.58 12.90 -6.67
C SER A 329 11.74 12.22 -7.42
N SER A 330 11.45 11.52 -8.51
CA SER A 330 12.45 10.96 -9.44
C SER A 330 13.27 12.04 -10.18
N PHE A 331 12.80 13.29 -10.23
CA PHE A 331 13.46 14.39 -10.95
C PHE A 331 14.34 15.21 -10.01
N SER A 332 15.62 14.85 -9.93
CA SER A 332 16.62 15.47 -9.04
C SER A 332 16.82 16.99 -9.21
N TYR A 333 16.53 17.54 -10.40
CA TYR A 333 16.69 18.97 -10.69
C TYR A 333 15.55 19.86 -10.17
N LEU A 334 14.41 19.30 -9.76
CA LEU A 334 13.28 20.08 -9.23
C LEU A 334 13.33 20.31 -7.72
N PHE A 335 14.34 19.75 -7.04
CA PHE A 335 14.43 19.72 -5.57
C PHE A 335 14.28 21.09 -4.87
N PRO A 336 14.91 22.19 -5.32
CA PRO A 336 14.75 23.51 -4.68
C PRO A 336 13.34 24.07 -4.81
N LEU A 337 12.69 23.85 -5.96
CA LEU A 337 11.34 24.34 -6.25
C LEU A 337 10.31 23.58 -5.41
N VAL A 338 10.51 22.27 -5.25
CA VAL A 338 9.69 21.42 -4.37
C VAL A 338 9.76 21.89 -2.92
N ILE A 339 10.96 22.24 -2.40
CA ILE A 339 11.11 22.77 -1.03
C ILE A 339 10.34 24.09 -0.85
N ILE A 340 10.49 25.04 -1.78
CA ILE A 340 9.77 26.32 -1.72
C ILE A 340 8.26 26.09 -1.70
N LEU A 341 7.78 25.18 -2.55
CA LEU A 341 6.37 24.85 -2.61
C LEU A 341 5.88 24.17 -1.32
N TYR A 342 6.66 23.27 -0.73
CA TYR A 342 6.36 22.68 0.58
C TYR A 342 6.22 23.74 1.67
N ILE A 343 7.08 24.76 1.68
CA ILE A 343 6.99 25.87 2.63
C ILE A 343 5.70 26.67 2.41
N ILE A 344 5.35 26.99 1.16
CA ILE A 344 4.10 27.71 0.82
C ILE A 344 2.88 26.88 1.24
N ILE A 345 2.88 25.59 0.95
CA ILE A 345 1.80 24.66 1.27
C ILE A 345 1.68 24.50 2.79
N PHE A 346 2.79 24.39 3.52
CA PHE A 346 2.79 24.28 4.99
C PHE A 346 2.30 25.56 5.69
N LEU A 347 2.51 26.73 5.08
CA LEU A 347 1.99 28.00 5.61
C LEU A 347 0.46 28.12 5.48
N LEU A 348 -0.16 27.41 4.54
CA LEU A 348 -1.59 27.53 4.23
C LEU A 348 -2.51 27.16 5.41
N PRO A 349 -2.33 26.02 6.12
CA PRO A 349 -3.12 25.70 7.31
C PRO A 349 -2.87 26.67 8.45
N VAL A 350 -1.62 27.13 8.63
CA VAL A 350 -1.29 28.13 9.66
C VAL A 350 -2.06 29.42 9.38
N ILE A 351 -2.05 29.91 8.15
CA ILE A 351 -2.82 31.08 7.74
C ILE A 351 -4.31 30.84 7.90
N ALA A 352 -4.83 29.68 7.49
CA ALA A 352 -6.25 29.33 7.59
C ALA A 352 -6.76 29.38 9.04
N LEU A 353 -5.96 28.91 10.01
CA LEU A 353 -6.32 28.88 11.41
C LEU A 353 -6.14 30.26 12.09
N PHE A 354 -5.05 30.96 11.81
CA PHE A 354 -4.67 32.18 12.52
C PHE A 354 -5.19 33.47 11.88
N ALA A 355 -5.32 33.55 10.55
CA ALA A 355 -5.70 34.80 9.87
C ALA A 355 -7.09 35.33 10.30
N PRO A 356 -8.15 34.49 10.43
CA PRO A 356 -9.44 34.95 10.92
C PRO A 356 -9.39 35.48 12.35
N ALA A 357 -8.61 34.83 13.22
CA ALA A 357 -8.41 35.25 14.61
C ALA A 357 -7.67 36.58 14.71
N VAL A 358 -6.57 36.75 13.95
CA VAL A 358 -5.80 38.00 13.88
C VAL A 358 -6.63 39.14 13.31
N TYR A 359 -7.42 38.87 12.27
CA TYR A 359 -8.35 39.85 11.69
C TYR A 359 -9.36 40.33 12.74
N LEU A 360 -10.02 39.42 13.46
CA LEU A 360 -10.98 39.80 14.50
C LEU A 360 -10.33 40.53 15.68
N ALA A 361 -9.13 40.11 16.08
CA ALA A 361 -8.35 40.77 17.12
C ALA A 361 -8.05 42.24 16.78
N LYS A 362 -7.66 42.50 15.52
CA LYS A 362 -7.28 43.83 15.04
C LYS A 362 -8.49 44.72 14.74
N THR A 363 -9.56 44.17 14.18
CA THR A 363 -10.71 44.95 13.71
C THR A 363 -11.76 45.20 14.78
N PHE A 364 -11.95 44.27 15.72
CA PHE A 364 -13.03 44.35 16.72
C PHE A 364 -12.49 44.39 18.15
N SER A 365 -12.01 43.26 18.67
CA SER A 365 -11.38 43.19 19.99
C SER A 365 -10.49 41.96 20.13
N TRP A 366 -9.44 42.08 20.95
CA TRP A 366 -8.53 40.96 21.26
C TRP A 366 -9.28 39.73 21.79
N LYS A 367 -10.32 39.93 22.60
CA LYS A 367 -11.16 38.85 23.15
C LYS A 367 -11.88 38.07 22.05
N GLU A 368 -12.38 38.75 21.02
CA GLU A 368 -13.00 38.09 19.86
C GLU A 368 -11.99 37.27 19.06
N GLY A 369 -10.79 37.80 18.84
CA GLY A 369 -9.72 37.07 18.16
C GLY A 369 -9.30 35.81 18.92
N LEU A 370 -9.07 35.91 20.24
CA LEU A 370 -8.71 34.78 21.08
C LEU A 370 -9.79 33.70 21.07
N LEU A 371 -11.05 34.08 21.27
CA LEU A 371 -12.15 33.10 21.24
C LEU A 371 -12.34 32.51 19.85
N CYS A 372 -12.18 33.28 18.77
CA CYS A 372 -12.24 32.76 17.40
C CYS A 372 -11.18 31.68 17.19
N PHE A 373 -9.95 31.90 17.68
CA PHE A 373 -8.89 30.90 17.62
C PHE A 373 -9.26 29.63 18.39
N ILE A 374 -9.78 29.76 19.62
CA ILE A 374 -10.21 28.63 20.44
C ILE A 374 -11.32 27.82 19.73
N PHE A 375 -12.34 28.48 19.19
CA PHE A 375 -13.39 27.82 18.41
C PHE A 375 -12.83 27.14 17.15
N GLY A 376 -11.86 27.75 16.49
CA GLY A 376 -11.15 27.15 15.36
C GLY A 376 -10.45 25.86 15.74
N VAL A 377 -9.66 25.87 16.81
CA VAL A 377 -8.97 24.67 17.32
C VAL A 377 -9.97 23.58 17.71
N ILE A 378 -11.01 23.91 18.48
CA ILE A 378 -12.05 22.95 18.89
C ILE A 378 -12.72 22.33 17.65
N THR A 379 -13.08 23.14 16.67
CA THR A 379 -13.71 22.66 15.43
C THR A 379 -12.77 21.73 14.68
N THR A 380 -11.49 22.09 14.56
CA THR A 380 -10.46 21.23 13.95
C THR A 380 -10.36 19.89 14.68
N VAL A 381 -10.29 19.88 16.01
CA VAL A 381 -10.20 18.62 16.78
C VAL A 381 -11.44 17.74 16.56
N ILE A 382 -12.64 18.34 16.57
CA ILE A 382 -13.89 17.61 16.31
C ILE A 382 -13.89 17.02 14.90
N LEU A 383 -13.50 17.81 13.89
CA LEU A 383 -13.46 17.33 12.50
C LEU A 383 -12.40 16.24 12.31
N LEU A 384 -11.22 16.37 12.92
CA LEU A 384 -10.20 15.32 12.90
C LEU A 384 -10.70 14.03 13.54
N PHE A 385 -11.42 14.13 14.66
CA PHE A 385 -12.04 12.97 15.31
C PHE A 385 -13.10 12.30 14.41
N VAL A 386 -13.95 13.10 13.76
CA VAL A 386 -14.93 12.59 12.78
C VAL A 386 -14.24 11.91 11.61
N ILE A 387 -13.21 12.53 11.03
CA ILE A 387 -12.43 11.94 9.94
C ILE A 387 -11.76 10.63 10.40
N ALA A 388 -11.11 10.61 11.57
CA ALA A 388 -10.44 9.42 12.07
C ALA A 388 -11.40 8.26 12.37
N THR A 389 -12.66 8.55 12.73
CA THR A 389 -13.69 7.54 13.01
C THR A 389 -14.41 7.06 11.74
N MET A 390 -14.64 7.95 10.77
CA MET A 390 -15.25 7.59 9.48
C MET A 390 -14.26 6.91 8.54
N PHE A 391 -12.99 7.28 8.64
CA PHE A 391 -11.87 6.72 7.91
C PHE A 391 -10.89 6.17 8.94
N PRO A 392 -11.21 5.03 9.60
CA PRO A 392 -10.21 4.36 10.41
C PRO A 392 -9.03 4.12 9.48
N VAL A 393 -7.92 4.81 9.77
CA VAL A 393 -6.65 4.53 9.12
C VAL A 393 -6.43 3.07 9.45
N ASN A 394 -6.72 2.19 8.50
CA ASN A 394 -6.19 0.84 8.54
C ASN A 394 -4.72 1.09 8.74
N SER A 395 -4.22 0.77 9.94
CA SER A 395 -2.85 1.06 10.33
C SER A 395 -2.01 0.74 9.10
N PRO A 396 -1.19 1.68 8.58
CA PRO A 396 -0.21 1.27 7.59
C PRO A 396 0.43 0.05 8.22
N ILE A 397 0.22 -1.10 7.58
CA ILE A 397 0.82 -2.32 8.09
C ILE A 397 2.28 -2.04 7.84
N TYR A 398 2.95 -1.52 8.86
CA TYR A 398 4.37 -1.36 8.91
C TYR A 398 4.88 -2.80 8.85
N TYR A 399 5.28 -3.21 7.66
CA TYR A 399 6.07 -4.41 7.42
C TYR A 399 7.54 -4.03 7.54
#